data_AF-A0A958UHV2-F1
#
_entry.id   AF-A0A958UHV2-F1
#
_cell.length_a   1.000
_cell.length_b   1.000
_cell.length_c   1.000
_cell.angle_alpha   90.00
_cell.angle_beta   90.00
_cell.angle_gamma   90.00
#
_symmetry.space_group_name_H-M   'P 1'
#
loop_
_entity.id
_entity.type
_entity.pdbx_description
1 polymer ?
#
loop_
_entity_poly.entity_id
_entity_poly.type
_entity_poly.pdbx_seq_one_letter_code
_entity_poly.pdbx_strand_id
1 'polypeptide(L)'
;MNLKPKLLPVFVLGICSLANAQIINNGIIKITTNTNVFVQDEYTNDTSGNHVCDGNFYLNSNFVNNGTTSASSGTTYFKSATNNLLTLSGTSDNANFYNLEIDVTAADKKGVSVANNFALQVANAVHFKSGDLRLVGEAQLIQEHAGTDNNTAVSGKLLVDQQGTVSPFQYDYWSSPVTNGGMFSLSGGKFDGSDAVINAFNPTQILFNSGSPYNGLPSVLDGGGNVTTALTINTRWLYKYSRGSGSYAEWIALNGSSTLLPGEGYTMKGPNALTAKQNYVYYGLPNNGDYQFAITTGESILLGNPYPSALDAEKFLNDNISVVESLYFWVDGGSTSHVLSDYLGGYAIRNLTGGTPPSIASPLISGIGTSGTVTAPSQYVPIAKGFFVLAIGSGNVVFNNSQRYFKTESNRLVSQGSNDLDASNKYLRIGYEDPEGFHRQLLLGFMPNSSADLSYNPGYDAIQLMTREDDVFFIIDNNPNKQYAIQGVNGFSEFMEFPIGLVISEAGTHQLMLDAVENFTETVYLKDNLLNTTHDLTASNFEINLPAGDYLDRFSIVFQPAET
;
A
#
# COMPACT_ATOMS: atom_id res chain seq x y z
N MET A 1 -34.09 44.07 -62.10
CA MET A 1 -35.36 44.81 -61.88
C MET A 1 -35.46 45.07 -60.38
N ASN A 2 -35.50 46.34 -59.99
CA ASN A 2 -35.68 46.79 -58.61
C ASN A 2 -36.92 46.15 -57.99
N LEU A 3 -36.82 45.76 -56.72
CA LEU A 3 -37.88 45.93 -55.70
C LEU A 3 -37.29 45.68 -54.30
N LYS A 4 -37.11 46.77 -53.54
CA LYS A 4 -37.03 46.72 -52.08
C LYS A 4 -38.45 46.55 -51.52
N PRO A 5 -38.63 45.75 -50.45
CA PRO A 5 -39.64 46.06 -49.45
C PRO A 5 -39.01 46.34 -48.07
N LYS A 6 -39.75 47.16 -47.33
CA LYS A 6 -39.42 47.82 -46.06
C LYS A 6 -39.21 46.82 -44.92
N LEU A 7 -38.19 47.05 -44.08
CA LEU A 7 -38.09 46.46 -42.74
C LEU A 7 -39.16 47.07 -41.84
N LEU A 8 -39.92 46.21 -41.17
CA LEU A 8 -40.74 46.50 -40.00
C LEU A 8 -39.91 46.09 -38.78
N PRO A 9 -39.65 46.94 -37.76
CA PRO A 9 -38.98 46.49 -36.56
C PRO A 9 -40.01 45.80 -35.67
N VAL A 10 -40.12 44.48 -35.77
CA VAL A 10 -40.74 43.67 -34.72
C VAL A 10 -39.66 43.45 -33.68
N PHE A 11 -39.76 44.12 -32.53
CA PHE A 11 -39.00 43.78 -31.33
C PHE A 11 -39.55 42.44 -30.83
N VAL A 12 -39.00 41.34 -31.34
CA VAL A 12 -39.09 40.05 -30.66
C VAL A 12 -38.06 40.12 -29.53
N LEU A 13 -38.51 40.22 -28.29
CA LEU A 13 -37.70 39.81 -27.15
C LEU A 13 -37.46 38.31 -27.30
N GLY A 14 -36.44 37.95 -28.09
CA GLY A 14 -35.91 36.61 -28.14
C GLY A 14 -35.23 36.37 -26.82
N ILE A 15 -35.85 35.58 -25.96
CA ILE A 15 -35.13 34.92 -24.87
C ILE A 15 -34.11 34.02 -25.58
N CYS A 16 -32.87 34.50 -25.70
CA CYS A 16 -31.74 33.65 -26.09
C CYS A 16 -31.55 32.63 -24.98
N SER A 17 -32.19 31.47 -25.09
CA SER A 17 -31.78 30.29 -24.35
C SER A 17 -30.40 29.91 -24.85
N LEU A 18 -29.36 30.22 -24.07
CA LEU A 18 -28.04 29.60 -24.24
C LEU A 18 -28.22 28.12 -23.92
N ALA A 19 -28.36 27.30 -24.96
CA ALA A 19 -28.27 25.85 -24.81
C ALA A 19 -26.80 25.52 -24.60
N ASN A 20 -26.42 25.11 -23.39
CA ASN A 20 -25.12 24.52 -23.12
C ASN A 20 -25.06 23.19 -23.88
N ALA A 21 -24.09 23.04 -24.76
CA ALA A 21 -23.97 21.87 -25.64
C ALA A 21 -22.86 20.97 -25.12
N GLN A 22 -23.23 20.01 -24.29
CA GLN A 22 -22.37 18.92 -23.85
C GLN A 22 -21.86 18.12 -25.07
N ILE A 23 -20.60 17.67 -25.01
CA ILE A 23 -20.06 16.73 -25.99
C ILE A 23 -20.20 15.32 -25.42
N ILE A 24 -20.91 14.44 -26.13
CA ILE A 24 -21.04 13.02 -25.80
C ILE A 24 -20.41 12.21 -26.92
N ASN A 25 -19.32 11.50 -26.63
CA ASN A 25 -18.68 10.58 -27.55
C ASN A 25 -19.28 9.17 -27.42
N ASN A 26 -20.03 8.74 -28.44
CA ASN A 26 -20.58 7.39 -28.57
C ASN A 26 -19.76 6.49 -29.52
N GLY A 27 -18.68 7.00 -30.10
CA GLY A 27 -17.86 6.32 -31.10
C GLY A 27 -16.37 6.61 -30.90
N ILE A 28 -15.64 6.91 -31.98
CA ILE A 28 -14.21 7.21 -31.88
C ILE A 28 -14.00 8.71 -32.06
N ILE A 29 -13.45 9.37 -31.04
CA ILE A 29 -12.85 10.70 -31.17
C ILE A 29 -11.34 10.52 -31.14
N LYS A 30 -10.67 10.97 -32.20
CA LYS A 30 -9.21 11.00 -32.27
C LYS A 30 -8.69 12.42 -32.43
N ILE A 31 -7.95 12.90 -31.44
CA ILE A 31 -7.23 14.17 -31.48
C ILE A 31 -5.78 13.83 -31.85
N THR A 32 -5.36 14.15 -33.08
CA THR A 32 -4.01 13.83 -33.55
C THR A 32 -2.98 14.85 -33.07
N THR A 33 -1.70 14.50 -33.20
CA THR A 33 -0.58 15.41 -32.91
C THR A 33 -0.76 16.77 -33.58
N ASN A 34 -0.28 17.83 -32.92
CA ASN A 34 -0.41 19.24 -33.34
C ASN A 34 -1.86 19.77 -33.45
N THR A 35 -2.86 19.03 -32.96
CA THR A 35 -4.26 19.49 -32.92
C THR A 35 -4.57 20.08 -31.55
N ASN A 36 -5.29 21.21 -31.51
CA ASN A 36 -5.87 21.75 -30.28
C ASN A 36 -7.40 21.62 -30.35
N VAL A 37 -8.00 20.97 -29.35
CA VAL A 37 -9.45 20.86 -29.21
C VAL A 37 -9.87 21.50 -27.88
N PHE A 38 -10.88 22.36 -27.92
CA PHE A 38 -11.39 23.07 -26.75
C PHE A 38 -12.84 22.65 -26.51
N VAL A 39 -13.14 22.22 -25.29
CA VAL A 39 -14.49 21.85 -24.84
C VAL A 39 -14.89 22.75 -23.69
N GLN A 40 -16.01 23.46 -23.86
CA GLN A 40 -16.46 24.47 -22.92
C GLN A 40 -17.35 23.89 -21.81
N ASP A 41 -18.26 23.00 -22.19
CA ASP A 41 -19.16 22.28 -21.29
C ASP A 41 -18.60 20.89 -20.94
N GLU A 42 -19.39 20.05 -20.25
CA GLU A 42 -18.97 18.70 -19.89
C GLU A 42 -18.61 17.86 -21.13
N TYR A 43 -17.55 17.05 -21.00
CA TYR A 43 -17.18 16.02 -21.97
C TYR A 43 -17.50 14.65 -21.39
N THR A 44 -18.33 13.88 -22.08
CA THR A 44 -18.65 12.50 -21.71
C THR A 44 -18.15 11.55 -22.80
N ASN A 45 -17.20 10.69 -22.44
CA ASN A 45 -16.85 9.54 -23.24
C ASN A 45 -17.74 8.38 -22.79
N ASP A 46 -18.81 8.09 -23.54
CA ASP A 46 -19.81 7.11 -23.13
C ASP A 46 -19.26 5.67 -23.19
N THR A 47 -20.00 4.68 -22.73
CA THR A 47 -19.52 3.28 -22.60
C THR A 47 -18.99 2.69 -23.92
N SER A 48 -19.57 3.05 -25.07
CA SER A 48 -19.07 2.65 -26.40
C SER A 48 -18.00 3.58 -26.97
N GLY A 49 -17.70 4.67 -26.27
CA GLY A 49 -16.76 5.71 -26.68
C GLY A 49 -15.30 5.27 -26.54
N ASN A 50 -14.52 5.56 -27.57
CA ASN A 50 -13.07 5.46 -27.56
C ASN A 50 -12.47 6.85 -27.83
N HIS A 51 -11.85 7.43 -26.81
CA HIS A 51 -11.17 8.72 -26.88
C HIS A 51 -9.67 8.52 -27.01
N VAL A 52 -9.11 8.88 -28.17
CA VAL A 52 -7.68 8.82 -28.45
C VAL A 52 -7.13 10.25 -28.52
N CYS A 53 -6.27 10.64 -27.58
CA CYS A 53 -5.71 11.99 -27.53
C CYS A 53 -4.18 11.99 -27.66
N ASP A 54 -3.69 12.19 -28.88
CA ASP A 54 -2.27 12.41 -29.19
C ASP A 54 -1.96 13.91 -29.40
N GLY A 55 -2.96 14.78 -29.31
CA GLY A 55 -2.83 16.25 -29.41
C GLY A 55 -3.10 16.95 -28.09
N ASN A 56 -3.53 18.21 -28.14
CA ASN A 56 -3.87 18.99 -26.96
C ASN A 56 -5.39 19.07 -26.78
N PHE A 57 -5.87 18.66 -25.62
CA PHE A 57 -7.28 18.65 -25.28
C PHE A 57 -7.55 19.55 -24.08
N TYR A 58 -8.29 20.64 -24.30
CA TYR A 58 -8.58 21.67 -23.28
C TYR A 58 -10.01 21.55 -22.79
N LEU A 59 -10.15 21.23 -21.51
CA LEU A 59 -11.42 21.05 -20.81
C LEU A 59 -11.68 22.24 -19.87
N ASN A 60 -12.75 22.98 -20.13
CA ASN A 60 -13.22 24.03 -19.22
C ASN A 60 -14.19 23.49 -18.14
N SER A 61 -14.65 22.24 -18.27
CA SER A 61 -15.62 21.59 -17.38
C SER A 61 -15.24 20.12 -17.12
N ASN A 62 -16.15 19.34 -16.55
CA ASN A 62 -15.94 17.95 -16.14
C ASN A 62 -15.61 17.02 -17.31
N PHE A 63 -14.84 15.96 -16.99
CA PHE A 63 -14.63 14.81 -17.86
C PHE A 63 -15.29 13.58 -17.20
N VAL A 64 -16.30 13.02 -17.87
CA VAL A 64 -16.91 11.73 -17.51
C VAL A 64 -16.41 10.63 -18.47
N ASN A 65 -15.62 9.67 -18.00
CA ASN A 65 -15.14 8.53 -18.77
C ASN A 65 -15.88 7.24 -18.39
N ASN A 66 -16.82 6.82 -19.24
CA ASN A 66 -17.48 5.52 -19.17
C ASN A 66 -16.91 4.50 -20.17
N GLY A 67 -16.17 4.99 -21.18
CA GLY A 67 -15.55 4.17 -22.23
C GLY A 67 -14.03 4.05 -22.12
N THR A 68 -13.35 3.85 -23.24
CA THR A 68 -11.89 3.71 -23.31
C THR A 68 -11.20 5.03 -23.63
N THR A 69 -10.04 5.24 -23.03
CA THR A 69 -9.14 6.38 -23.30
C THR A 69 -7.75 5.86 -23.65
N SER A 70 -7.02 6.57 -24.51
CA SER A 70 -5.61 6.28 -24.80
C SER A 70 -4.90 7.53 -25.31
N ALA A 71 -3.59 7.61 -25.06
CA ALA A 71 -2.77 8.73 -25.49
C ALA A 71 -1.31 8.26 -25.63
N SER A 72 -0.66 8.64 -26.73
CA SER A 72 0.77 8.36 -26.96
C SER A 72 1.62 9.63 -26.95
N SER A 73 0.98 10.81 -26.99
CA SER A 73 1.62 12.12 -26.94
C SER A 73 0.58 13.19 -26.56
N GLY A 74 0.99 14.46 -26.52
CA GLY A 74 0.07 15.58 -26.29
C GLY A 74 -0.25 15.81 -24.81
N THR A 75 -1.22 16.68 -24.54
CA THR A 75 -1.54 17.11 -23.18
C THR A 75 -3.04 17.31 -23.01
N THR A 76 -3.59 16.70 -21.96
CA THR A 76 -4.94 16.99 -21.48
C THR A 76 -4.86 18.12 -20.45
N TYR A 77 -5.55 19.23 -20.70
CA TYR A 77 -5.60 20.40 -19.84
C TYR A 77 -6.96 20.48 -19.16
N PHE A 78 -6.99 20.37 -17.83
CA PHE A 78 -8.13 20.85 -17.06
C PHE A 78 -7.92 22.34 -16.81
N LYS A 79 -8.50 23.16 -17.68
CA LYS A 79 -8.24 24.58 -17.77
C LYS A 79 -9.52 25.38 -17.74
N SER A 80 -9.79 26.02 -16.61
CA SER A 80 -10.98 26.85 -16.45
C SER A 80 -10.69 28.15 -15.72
N ALA A 81 -11.18 29.25 -16.29
CA ALA A 81 -11.25 30.55 -15.62
C ALA A 81 -12.64 30.82 -15.02
N THR A 82 -13.58 29.88 -15.17
CA THR A 82 -15.00 30.05 -14.79
C THR A 82 -15.42 29.07 -13.70
N ASN A 83 -15.09 27.78 -13.87
CA ASN A 83 -15.34 26.74 -12.89
C ASN A 83 -14.16 26.66 -11.91
N ASN A 84 -14.45 26.75 -10.62
CA ASN A 84 -13.42 26.64 -9.57
C ASN A 84 -13.06 25.19 -9.24
N LEU A 85 -13.90 24.23 -9.62
CA LEU A 85 -13.70 22.80 -9.45
C LEU A 85 -14.19 22.07 -10.70
N LEU A 86 -13.35 21.19 -11.23
CA LEU A 86 -13.71 20.26 -12.29
C LEU A 86 -13.64 18.84 -11.72
N THR A 87 -14.39 17.91 -12.29
CA THR A 87 -14.36 16.50 -11.89
C THR A 87 -13.86 15.61 -13.01
N LEU A 88 -13.07 14.60 -12.64
CA LEU A 88 -12.79 13.43 -13.46
C LEU A 88 -13.47 12.22 -12.81
N SER A 89 -14.40 11.61 -13.52
CA SER A 89 -15.24 10.53 -13.01
C SER A 89 -15.68 9.62 -14.15
N GLY A 90 -16.51 8.62 -13.85
CA GLY A 90 -17.19 7.79 -14.85
C GLY A 90 -17.06 6.30 -14.53
N THR A 91 -17.88 5.48 -15.18
CA THR A 91 -18.05 4.06 -14.83
C THR A 91 -16.95 3.14 -15.33
N SER A 92 -15.99 3.67 -16.09
CA SER A 92 -14.80 2.89 -16.50
C SER A 92 -13.76 2.79 -15.39
N ASP A 93 -13.92 3.58 -14.32
CA ASP A 93 -12.98 3.67 -13.20
C ASP A 93 -11.53 3.96 -13.61
N ASN A 94 -11.30 4.48 -14.82
CA ASN A 94 -9.98 4.77 -15.36
C ASN A 94 -9.98 5.92 -16.38
N ALA A 95 -8.87 6.66 -16.49
CA ALA A 95 -8.60 7.51 -17.64
C ALA A 95 -7.10 7.56 -17.96
N ASN A 96 -6.77 7.44 -19.24
CA ASN A 96 -5.41 7.38 -19.76
C ASN A 96 -5.04 8.66 -20.51
N PHE A 97 -4.09 9.42 -19.97
CA PHE A 97 -3.53 10.62 -20.58
C PHE A 97 -2.03 10.48 -20.80
N TYR A 98 -1.47 11.25 -21.73
CA TYR A 98 -0.01 11.29 -21.91
C TYR A 98 0.62 12.29 -20.95
N ASN A 99 0.28 13.57 -21.08
CA ASN A 99 0.51 14.60 -20.06
C ASN A 99 -0.82 15.10 -19.51
N LEU A 100 -0.79 15.58 -18.28
CA LEU A 100 -1.92 16.24 -17.60
C LEU A 100 -1.49 17.63 -17.10
N GLU A 101 -2.21 18.68 -17.44
CA GLU A 101 -2.01 20.01 -16.84
C GLU A 101 -3.27 20.48 -16.09
N ILE A 102 -3.08 20.98 -14.87
CA ILE A 102 -4.11 21.61 -14.05
C ILE A 102 -3.90 23.14 -14.09
N ASP A 103 -4.83 23.87 -14.72
CA ASP A 103 -4.79 25.33 -14.91
C ASP A 103 -6.18 25.94 -14.60
N VAL A 104 -6.64 25.76 -13.36
CA VAL A 104 -7.88 26.33 -12.83
C VAL A 104 -7.58 27.68 -12.16
N THR A 105 -8.18 28.74 -12.68
CA THR A 105 -7.90 30.14 -12.32
C THR A 105 -9.14 30.94 -11.91
N ALA A 106 -10.31 30.29 -11.83
CA ALA A 106 -11.53 30.91 -11.33
C ALA A 106 -11.36 31.43 -9.87
N ALA A 107 -12.24 32.34 -9.45
CA ALA A 107 -12.30 32.76 -8.06
C ALA A 107 -12.56 31.56 -7.13
N ASP A 108 -11.97 31.56 -5.94
CA ASP A 108 -12.05 30.45 -4.98
C ASP A 108 -11.67 29.08 -5.58
N LYS A 109 -10.70 29.09 -6.51
CA LYS A 109 -10.19 27.89 -7.18
C LYS A 109 -9.88 26.77 -6.19
N LYS A 110 -10.29 25.57 -6.57
CA LYS A 110 -9.92 24.30 -5.96
C LYS A 110 -9.00 23.54 -6.90
N GLY A 111 -9.49 23.20 -8.09
CA GLY A 111 -8.73 22.44 -9.08
C GLY A 111 -9.55 21.29 -9.67
N VAL A 112 -9.00 20.07 -9.66
CA VAL A 112 -9.65 18.86 -10.18
C VAL A 112 -9.85 17.84 -9.08
N SER A 113 -11.06 17.28 -8.99
CA SER A 113 -11.36 16.13 -8.13
C SER A 113 -11.50 14.87 -8.97
N VAL A 114 -10.67 13.87 -8.69
CA VAL A 114 -10.77 12.52 -9.25
C VAL A 114 -11.68 11.69 -8.36
N ALA A 115 -12.68 11.05 -8.96
CA ALA A 115 -13.67 10.25 -8.25
C ALA A 115 -13.07 9.06 -7.50
N ASN A 116 -13.78 8.54 -6.50
CA ASN A 116 -13.38 7.34 -5.76
C ASN A 116 -13.16 6.13 -6.68
N ASN A 117 -12.27 5.21 -6.26
CA ASN A 117 -11.94 3.98 -6.99
C ASN A 117 -11.49 4.22 -8.44
N PHE A 118 -10.92 5.38 -8.74
CA PHE A 118 -10.58 5.74 -10.12
C PHE A 118 -9.06 5.75 -10.35
N ALA A 119 -8.62 5.07 -11.40
CA ALA A 119 -7.25 5.06 -11.88
C ALA A 119 -7.01 6.26 -12.81
N LEU A 120 -6.22 7.24 -12.37
CA LEU A 120 -5.73 8.30 -13.24
C LEU A 120 -4.35 7.89 -13.77
N GLN A 121 -4.30 7.40 -15.00
CA GLN A 121 -3.06 7.01 -15.67
C GLN A 121 -2.52 8.18 -16.49
N VAL A 122 -1.29 8.60 -16.19
CA VAL A 122 -0.60 9.68 -16.89
C VAL A 122 0.77 9.16 -17.33
N ALA A 123 0.90 8.83 -18.61
CA ALA A 123 2.07 8.11 -19.12
C ALA A 123 3.39 8.87 -18.91
N ASN A 124 3.37 10.21 -18.94
CA ASN A 124 4.55 11.06 -18.80
C ASN A 124 4.48 11.98 -17.57
N ALA A 125 3.85 13.14 -17.65
CA ALA A 125 3.99 14.16 -16.61
C ALA A 125 2.67 14.81 -16.18
N VAL A 126 2.61 15.19 -14.90
CA VAL A 126 1.57 16.05 -14.33
C VAL A 126 2.16 17.44 -14.07
N HIS A 127 1.50 18.47 -14.60
CA HIS A 127 1.90 19.87 -14.49
C HIS A 127 0.87 20.67 -13.69
N PHE A 128 1.27 21.17 -12.51
CA PHE A 128 0.45 22.02 -11.68
C PHE A 128 0.72 23.48 -12.00
N LYS A 129 -0.12 24.10 -12.83
CA LYS A 129 0.00 25.52 -13.15
C LYS A 129 -0.81 26.37 -12.19
N SER A 130 -2.07 26.01 -11.96
CA SER A 130 -2.95 26.63 -10.95
C SER A 130 -4.07 25.66 -10.57
N GLY A 131 -4.31 25.52 -9.26
CA GLY A 131 -5.30 24.58 -8.73
C GLY A 131 -4.69 23.21 -8.41
N ASP A 132 -5.35 22.51 -7.51
CA ASP A 132 -4.90 21.24 -6.96
C ASP A 132 -5.51 20.04 -7.69
N LEU A 133 -4.96 18.85 -7.44
CA LEU A 133 -5.50 17.58 -7.86
C LEU A 133 -5.87 16.77 -6.62
N ARG A 134 -7.15 16.44 -6.44
CA ARG A 134 -7.65 15.67 -5.30
C ARG A 134 -7.98 14.25 -5.74
N LEU A 135 -7.31 13.27 -5.15
CA LEU A 135 -7.70 11.86 -5.26
C LEU A 135 -8.68 11.56 -4.13
N VAL A 136 -9.94 11.29 -4.48
CA VAL A 136 -10.98 10.97 -3.49
C VAL A 136 -10.94 9.48 -3.18
N GLY A 137 -11.04 9.12 -1.90
CA GLY A 137 -11.09 7.72 -1.46
C GLY A 137 -9.89 6.92 -1.97
N GLU A 138 -10.16 5.85 -2.71
CA GLU A 138 -9.15 4.90 -3.20
C GLU A 138 -8.65 5.22 -4.62
N ALA A 139 -8.89 6.45 -5.10
CA ALA A 139 -8.35 6.92 -6.37
C ALA A 139 -6.82 6.99 -6.34
N GLN A 140 -6.19 6.74 -7.48
CA GLN A 140 -4.72 6.65 -7.57
C GLN A 140 -4.20 7.37 -8.81
N LEU A 141 -3.00 7.93 -8.70
CA LEU A 141 -2.25 8.51 -9.81
C LEU A 141 -1.11 7.57 -10.20
N ILE A 142 -1.18 7.04 -11.42
CA ILE A 142 -0.21 6.09 -11.96
C ILE A 142 0.55 6.78 -13.08
N GLN A 143 1.89 6.75 -12.98
CA GLN A 143 2.79 7.29 -14.01
C GLN A 143 3.75 6.19 -14.43
N GLU A 144 4.02 6.07 -15.72
CA GLU A 144 4.65 4.87 -16.30
C GLU A 144 6.01 5.13 -16.97
N HIS A 145 6.40 6.39 -17.17
CA HIS A 145 7.68 6.69 -17.82
C HIS A 145 8.89 6.23 -16.98
N ALA A 146 10.00 5.94 -17.64
CA ALA A 146 11.26 5.64 -16.98
C ALA A 146 12.04 6.92 -16.61
N GLY A 147 12.97 6.81 -15.66
CA GLY A 147 13.91 7.87 -15.33
C GLY A 147 13.44 8.80 -14.21
N THR A 148 13.99 10.02 -14.17
CA THR A 148 13.76 11.00 -13.11
C THR A 148 12.36 11.62 -13.17
N ASP A 149 11.92 12.21 -12.06
CA ASP A 149 10.66 12.94 -11.97
C ASP A 149 10.48 13.99 -13.08
N ASN A 150 9.40 13.86 -13.87
CA ASN A 150 9.00 14.81 -14.91
C ASN A 150 7.87 15.77 -14.46
N ASN A 151 7.35 15.62 -13.25
CA ASN A 151 6.28 16.47 -12.72
C ASN A 151 6.80 17.88 -12.43
N THR A 152 5.94 18.89 -12.65
CA THR A 152 6.30 20.29 -12.37
C THR A 152 5.17 21.00 -11.65
N ALA A 153 5.51 22.02 -10.86
CA ALA A 153 4.54 22.84 -10.17
C ALA A 153 4.95 24.32 -10.14
N VAL A 154 4.07 25.18 -10.65
CA VAL A 154 4.07 26.63 -10.43
C VAL A 154 3.20 26.93 -9.20
N SER A 155 1.96 26.46 -9.21
CA SER A 155 1.04 26.51 -8.06
C SER A 155 0.03 25.37 -8.16
N GLY A 156 -0.34 24.80 -7.02
CA GLY A 156 -1.17 23.60 -6.94
C GLY A 156 -0.40 22.40 -6.39
N LYS A 157 -1.14 21.43 -5.82
CA LYS A 157 -0.63 20.22 -5.16
C LYS A 157 -1.54 19.02 -5.43
N LEU A 158 -1.00 17.82 -5.25
CA LEU A 158 -1.77 16.59 -5.07
C LEU A 158 -2.27 16.50 -3.62
N LEU A 159 -3.52 16.11 -3.44
CA LEU A 159 -4.11 15.68 -2.17
C LEU A 159 -4.49 14.21 -2.26
N VAL A 160 -3.98 13.40 -1.33
CA VAL A 160 -4.35 11.99 -1.19
C VAL A 160 -4.54 11.63 0.28
N ASP A 161 -5.65 10.95 0.57
CA ASP A 161 -6.01 10.55 1.93
C ASP A 161 -5.41 9.19 2.27
N GLN A 162 -4.98 9.03 3.52
CA GLN A 162 -4.46 7.77 4.06
C GLN A 162 -4.86 7.61 5.52
N GLN A 163 -5.23 6.39 5.92
CA GLN A 163 -5.75 6.12 7.27
C GLN A 163 -4.76 5.33 8.13
N GLY A 164 -4.56 5.80 9.36
CA GLY A 164 -3.70 5.18 10.38
C GLY A 164 -4.44 4.70 11.62
N THR A 165 -3.69 4.14 12.56
CA THR A 165 -4.19 3.83 13.90
C THR A 165 -4.60 5.10 14.64
N VAL A 166 -5.61 4.94 15.49
CA VAL A 166 -6.08 6.00 16.39
C VAL A 166 -5.32 6.01 17.71
N SER A 167 -4.78 4.90 18.17
CA SER A 167 -4.23 4.79 19.52
C SER A 167 -2.92 5.55 19.65
N PRO A 168 -2.71 6.31 20.75
CA PRO A 168 -1.43 6.98 20.99
C PRO A 168 -0.31 6.00 21.32
N PHE A 169 -0.61 4.71 21.52
CA PHE A 169 0.36 3.67 21.85
C PHE A 169 0.79 2.82 20.66
N GLN A 170 0.05 2.88 19.56
CA GLN A 170 0.26 2.00 18.41
C GLN A 170 1.01 2.73 17.30
N TYR A 171 1.95 2.02 16.64
CA TYR A 171 2.71 2.58 15.53
C TYR A 171 2.07 2.29 14.18
N ASP A 172 2.08 3.31 13.33
CA ASP A 172 2.07 3.18 11.90
C ASP A 172 3.47 3.44 11.35
N TYR A 173 3.85 2.65 10.34
CA TYR A 173 5.04 2.91 9.53
C TYR A 173 4.58 3.48 8.19
N TRP A 174 5.09 4.66 7.88
CA TRP A 174 4.69 5.48 6.75
C TRP A 174 5.87 5.72 5.80
N SER A 175 5.56 6.11 4.58
CA SER A 175 6.40 6.83 3.62
C SER A 175 5.58 8.01 3.11
N SER A 176 6.10 8.76 2.13
CA SER A 176 5.36 9.85 1.50
C SER A 176 5.15 9.60 0.01
N PRO A 177 3.92 9.77 -0.50
CA PRO A 177 3.62 9.78 -1.94
C PRO A 177 3.89 11.13 -2.61
N VAL A 178 4.29 12.14 -1.83
CA VAL A 178 4.49 13.52 -2.29
C VAL A 178 5.75 14.15 -1.71
N THR A 179 6.22 15.23 -2.35
CA THR A 179 7.21 16.16 -1.78
C THR A 179 6.61 17.54 -1.51
N ASN A 180 7.17 18.27 -0.56
CA ASN A 180 6.81 19.67 -0.27
C ASN A 180 8.03 20.60 -0.37
N GLY A 181 8.95 20.29 -1.29
CA GLY A 181 10.16 21.07 -1.55
C GLY A 181 11.28 20.22 -2.17
N GLY A 182 10.94 19.27 -3.05
CA GLY A 182 11.88 18.26 -3.57
C GLY A 182 12.20 17.12 -2.58
N MET A 183 11.91 17.33 -1.30
CA MET A 183 11.85 16.31 -0.25
C MET A 183 10.51 16.42 0.49
N PHE A 184 10.20 15.44 1.33
CA PHE A 184 9.03 15.46 2.19
C PHE A 184 9.37 15.91 3.62
N SER A 185 8.50 16.69 4.22
CA SER A 185 8.44 16.93 5.66
C SER A 185 6.97 16.91 6.10
N LEU A 186 6.70 16.53 7.35
CA LEU A 186 5.32 16.46 7.83
C LEU A 186 4.69 17.87 7.89
N SER A 187 5.46 18.87 8.33
CA SER A 187 5.09 20.28 8.28
C SER A 187 4.93 20.73 6.83
N GLY A 188 3.69 21.06 6.44
CA GLY A 188 3.33 21.47 5.08
C GLY A 188 3.21 20.32 4.09
N GLY A 189 3.33 19.06 4.53
CA GLY A 189 3.25 17.87 3.68
C GLY A 189 2.21 16.84 4.13
N LYS A 190 1.87 16.80 5.43
CA LYS A 190 0.84 15.95 6.01
C LYS A 190 -0.09 16.78 6.88
N PHE A 191 -1.39 16.62 6.64
CA PHE A 191 -2.46 17.43 7.21
C PHE A 191 -3.49 16.55 7.90
N ASP A 192 -4.29 17.16 8.76
CA ASP A 192 -5.43 16.53 9.40
C ASP A 192 -6.52 16.30 8.35
N GLY A 193 -6.93 15.04 8.20
CA GLY A 193 -7.97 14.64 7.27
C GLY A 193 -9.33 14.38 7.92
N SER A 194 -9.51 14.72 9.19
CA SER A 194 -10.74 14.41 9.95
C SER A 194 -12.00 15.00 9.30
N ASP A 195 -11.88 16.13 8.60
CA ASP A 195 -12.98 16.80 7.90
C ASP A 195 -12.80 16.83 6.37
N ALA A 196 -11.98 15.93 5.81
CA ALA A 196 -11.62 15.94 4.39
C ALA A 196 -12.83 15.75 3.43
N VAL A 197 -13.97 15.28 3.93
CA VAL A 197 -15.23 15.24 3.16
C VAL A 197 -15.84 16.64 3.01
N ILE A 198 -15.72 17.49 4.04
CA ILE A 198 -16.26 18.86 4.08
C ILE A 198 -15.25 19.83 3.45
N ASN A 199 -13.97 19.71 3.85
CA ASN A 199 -12.86 20.60 3.48
C ASN A 199 -11.86 19.91 2.54
N ALA A 200 -12.36 19.28 1.48
CA ALA A 200 -11.59 18.40 0.57
C ALA A 200 -10.34 19.01 -0.11
N PHE A 201 -10.23 20.34 -0.16
CA PHE A 201 -9.13 21.07 -0.79
C PHE A 201 -8.44 22.06 0.16
N ASN A 202 -8.84 22.09 1.44
CA ASN A 202 -8.27 23.01 2.41
C ASN A 202 -8.08 22.29 3.75
N PRO A 203 -7.27 21.22 3.79
CA PRO A 203 -7.05 20.47 5.02
C PRO A 203 -6.26 21.32 6.03
N THR A 204 -6.46 21.08 7.33
CA THR A 204 -5.79 21.85 8.38
C THR A 204 -4.45 21.21 8.75
N GLN A 205 -3.38 22.01 8.83
CA GLN A 205 -2.03 21.51 9.14
C GLN A 205 -1.99 20.82 10.51
N ILE A 206 -1.45 19.61 10.58
CA ILE A 206 -1.26 18.89 11.85
C ILE A 206 -0.32 19.68 12.77
N LEU A 207 -0.55 19.56 14.07
CA LEU A 207 0.28 20.15 15.12
C LEU A 207 1.29 19.14 15.66
N PHE A 208 2.26 19.62 16.44
CA PHE A 208 3.30 18.79 17.04
C PHE A 208 3.49 19.11 18.52
N ASN A 209 3.68 18.08 19.35
CA ASN A 209 4.10 18.19 20.75
C ASN A 209 5.21 17.17 21.07
N SER A 210 5.82 17.27 22.26
CA SER A 210 6.90 16.36 22.69
C SER A 210 6.87 16.00 24.18
N GLY A 211 5.93 16.57 24.94
CA GLY A 211 5.85 16.43 26.40
C GLY A 211 5.09 15.19 26.87
N SER A 212 5.34 14.83 28.13
CA SER A 212 4.56 13.82 28.88
C SER A 212 3.05 14.14 28.83
N PRO A 213 2.15 13.14 28.64
CA PRO A 213 2.38 11.69 28.68
C PRO A 213 2.92 11.08 27.37
N TYR A 214 3.46 11.89 26.46
CA TYR A 214 3.97 11.50 25.15
C TYR A 214 2.87 11.08 24.15
N ASN A 215 1.61 11.41 24.42
CA ASN A 215 0.52 11.13 23.51
C ASN A 215 0.39 12.21 22.43
N GLY A 216 -0.06 11.80 21.24
CA GLY A 216 -0.74 12.71 20.33
C GLY A 216 -2.10 13.14 20.88
N LEU A 217 -2.73 14.12 20.24
CA LEU A 217 -4.05 14.62 20.63
C LEU A 217 -5.00 14.59 19.43
N PRO A 218 -6.28 14.23 19.62
CA PRO A 218 -7.24 14.17 18.53
C PRO A 218 -7.56 15.58 18.02
N SER A 219 -8.13 15.63 16.83
CA SER A 219 -8.71 16.85 16.30
C SER A 219 -9.91 17.31 17.14
N VAL A 220 -10.13 18.62 17.20
CA VAL A 220 -11.34 19.22 17.79
C VAL A 220 -12.25 19.68 16.67
N LEU A 221 -13.46 19.12 16.64
CA LEU A 221 -14.46 19.42 15.63
C LEU A 221 -15.54 20.36 16.19
N ASP A 222 -16.06 21.26 15.34
CA ASP A 222 -17.28 22.00 15.67
C ASP A 222 -18.54 21.13 15.49
N GLY A 223 -19.72 21.71 15.80
CA GLY A 223 -21.00 21.00 15.61
C GLY A 223 -21.35 20.64 14.17
N GLY A 224 -20.63 21.19 13.18
CA GLY A 224 -20.75 20.86 11.76
C GLY A 224 -19.71 19.83 11.29
N GLY A 225 -18.81 19.38 12.17
CA GLY A 225 -17.74 18.44 11.82
C GLY A 225 -16.50 19.08 11.20
N ASN A 226 -16.38 20.42 11.18
CA ASN A 226 -15.16 21.08 10.70
C ASN A 226 -14.07 21.01 11.75
N VAL A 227 -12.83 20.81 11.31
CA VAL A 227 -11.65 20.88 12.19
C VAL A 227 -11.45 22.33 12.62
N THR A 228 -11.61 22.59 13.92
CA THR A 228 -11.33 23.88 14.56
C THR A 228 -9.95 23.92 15.21
N THR A 229 -9.43 22.76 15.60
CA THR A 229 -8.05 22.56 16.02
C THR A 229 -7.60 21.21 15.47
N ALA A 230 -6.54 21.23 14.67
CA ALA A 230 -6.01 20.01 14.08
C ALA A 230 -5.46 19.05 15.14
N LEU A 231 -5.45 17.76 14.79
CA LEU A 231 -4.77 16.73 15.56
C LEU A 231 -3.30 17.10 15.81
N THR A 232 -2.76 16.58 16.91
CA THR A 232 -1.36 16.76 17.31
C THR A 232 -0.62 15.42 17.25
N ILE A 233 0.53 15.39 16.56
CA ILE A 233 1.45 14.25 16.55
C ILE A 233 2.57 14.48 17.58
N ASN A 234 2.85 13.45 18.38
CA ASN A 234 3.96 13.53 19.33
C ASN A 234 5.29 13.15 18.66
N THR A 235 6.23 14.10 18.65
CA THR A 235 7.54 13.91 18.01
C THR A 235 8.41 12.90 18.76
N ARG A 236 8.07 12.52 19.99
CA ARG A 236 8.74 11.43 20.72
C ARG A 236 8.68 10.10 19.97
N TRP A 237 7.73 9.93 19.05
CA TRP A 237 7.53 8.69 18.30
C TRP A 237 7.75 8.83 16.80
N LEU A 238 8.40 9.93 16.37
CA LEU A 238 8.77 10.14 14.98
C LEU A 238 10.23 9.74 14.77
N TYR A 239 10.46 8.66 14.04
CA TYR A 239 11.80 8.20 13.71
C TYR A 239 11.89 7.67 12.28
N LYS A 240 13.05 7.83 11.66
CA LYS A 240 13.45 7.03 10.50
C LYS A 240 14.54 6.04 10.86
N TYR A 241 14.75 5.08 9.97
CA TYR A 241 15.84 4.13 10.07
C TYR A 241 16.58 4.08 8.72
N SER A 242 17.69 4.81 8.60
CA SER A 242 18.34 5.05 7.31
C SER A 242 19.21 3.89 6.81
N ARG A 243 20.03 3.29 7.67
CA ARG A 243 20.78 2.04 7.43
C ARG A 243 21.43 1.63 8.75
N GLY A 244 21.43 0.35 9.08
CA GLY A 244 22.09 -0.12 10.28
C GLY A 244 21.91 -1.61 10.51
N SER A 245 22.57 -2.11 11.54
CA SER A 245 22.57 -3.53 11.93
C SER A 245 21.21 -4.10 12.39
N GLY A 246 20.24 -3.21 12.64
CA GLY A 246 18.97 -3.52 13.29
C GLY A 246 18.95 -3.08 14.75
N SER A 247 19.98 -2.39 15.22
CA SER A 247 20.11 -1.96 16.61
C SER A 247 19.16 -0.82 16.93
N TYR A 248 18.52 -0.91 18.10
CA TYR A 248 17.60 0.14 18.56
C TYR A 248 18.27 1.51 18.72
N ALA A 249 19.58 1.56 18.94
CA ALA A 249 20.32 2.83 19.05
C ALA A 249 20.52 3.55 17.71
N GLU A 250 20.25 2.89 16.58
CA GLU A 250 20.48 3.42 15.23
C GLU A 250 19.26 4.19 14.67
N TRP A 251 18.13 4.19 15.40
CA TRP A 251 16.96 5.00 15.05
C TRP A 251 17.26 6.50 15.11
N ILE A 252 16.87 7.23 14.06
CA ILE A 252 17.15 8.66 13.92
C ILE A 252 15.87 9.44 14.21
N ALA A 253 15.87 10.24 15.27
CA ALA A 253 14.74 11.04 15.67
C ALA A 253 14.39 12.10 14.62
N LEU A 254 13.09 12.31 14.42
CA LEU A 254 12.53 13.30 13.52
C LEU A 254 11.67 14.31 14.30
N ASN A 255 11.44 15.45 13.67
CA ASN A 255 10.40 16.39 14.05
C ASN A 255 9.59 16.77 12.80
N GLY A 256 8.59 17.65 12.95
CA GLY A 256 7.72 18.05 11.83
C GLY A 256 8.47 18.64 10.62
N SER A 257 9.62 19.27 10.84
CA SER A 257 10.45 19.90 9.80
C SER A 257 11.60 19.02 9.30
N SER A 258 11.79 17.82 9.85
CA SER A 258 12.79 16.88 9.34
C SER A 258 12.45 16.46 7.91
N THR A 259 13.46 16.44 7.03
CA THR A 259 13.28 16.10 5.62
C THR A 259 13.54 14.62 5.37
N LEU A 260 12.70 14.03 4.52
CA LEU A 260 12.74 12.64 4.08
C LEU A 260 12.81 12.58 2.55
N LEU A 261 13.69 11.75 2.02
CA LEU A 261 13.73 11.48 0.58
C LEU A 261 12.49 10.66 0.17
N PRO A 262 11.99 10.81 -1.07
CA PRO A 262 10.97 9.91 -1.61
C PRO A 262 11.41 8.45 -1.47
N GLY A 263 10.65 7.67 -0.68
CA GLY A 263 10.94 6.26 -0.41
C GLY A 263 11.52 5.99 0.98
N GLU A 264 12.04 7.00 1.69
CA GLU A 264 12.39 6.82 3.11
C GLU A 264 11.11 6.64 3.94
N GLY A 265 11.10 5.57 4.74
CA GLY A 265 10.02 5.34 5.68
C GLY A 265 10.28 6.00 7.04
N TYR A 266 9.20 6.22 7.79
CA TYR A 266 9.22 6.79 9.13
C TYR A 266 8.12 6.18 10.00
N THR A 267 8.34 6.18 11.31
CA THR A 267 7.38 5.74 12.32
C THR A 267 6.55 6.92 12.82
N MET A 268 5.31 6.64 13.21
CA MET A 268 4.42 7.62 13.83
C MET A 268 3.37 6.89 14.66
N LYS A 269 3.06 7.38 15.86
CA LYS A 269 1.92 6.86 16.64
C LYS A 269 0.64 7.64 16.36
N GLY A 270 -0.50 7.01 16.62
CA GLY A 270 -1.82 7.62 16.46
C GLY A 270 -2.06 8.82 17.37
N PRO A 271 -3.06 9.67 17.08
CA PRO A 271 -3.29 10.91 17.82
C PRO A 271 -4.34 10.76 18.94
N ASN A 272 -4.73 9.54 19.32
CA ASN A 272 -5.86 9.27 20.21
C ASN A 272 -7.22 9.72 19.64
N ALA A 273 -7.46 9.40 18.35
CA ALA A 273 -8.69 9.76 17.64
C ALA A 273 -9.94 9.03 18.18
N LEU A 274 -11.12 9.64 17.99
CA LEU A 274 -12.41 9.09 18.44
C LEU A 274 -13.10 8.17 17.42
N THR A 275 -12.59 8.13 16.19
CA THR A 275 -13.09 7.29 15.10
C THR A 275 -12.43 5.91 15.12
N ALA A 276 -12.82 5.01 14.20
CA ALA A 276 -12.18 3.68 14.08
C ALA A 276 -10.75 3.76 13.48
N LYS A 277 -10.51 4.74 12.62
CA LYS A 277 -9.20 5.06 12.03
C LYS A 277 -9.02 6.57 11.95
N GLN A 278 -7.77 7.04 12.04
CA GLN A 278 -7.47 8.46 11.82
C GLN A 278 -7.19 8.71 10.35
N ASN A 279 -7.86 9.68 9.74
CA ASN A 279 -7.56 10.11 8.37
C ASN A 279 -6.48 11.20 8.36
N TYR A 280 -5.53 11.10 7.43
CA TYR A 280 -4.53 12.11 7.13
C TYR A 280 -4.59 12.47 5.65
N VAL A 281 -4.25 13.71 5.31
CA VAL A 281 -4.11 14.15 3.92
C VAL A 281 -2.64 14.42 3.63
N TYR A 282 -2.05 13.69 2.69
CA TYR A 282 -0.77 14.07 2.09
C TYR A 282 -1.01 15.18 1.07
N TYR A 283 -0.22 16.26 1.16
CA TYR A 283 -0.41 17.48 0.40
C TYR A 283 0.94 17.95 -0.17
N GLY A 284 1.17 17.76 -1.47
CA GLY A 284 2.49 17.98 -2.05
C GLY A 284 2.55 17.80 -3.57
N LEU A 285 3.72 17.97 -4.17
CA LEU A 285 3.96 17.54 -5.55
C LEU A 285 4.05 16.00 -5.58
N PRO A 286 3.28 15.29 -6.43
CA PRO A 286 3.33 13.83 -6.50
C PRO A 286 4.72 13.33 -6.86
N ASN A 287 5.21 12.38 -6.07
CA ASN A 287 6.47 11.70 -6.33
C ASN A 287 6.36 10.87 -7.60
N ASN A 288 7.41 10.92 -8.40
CA ASN A 288 7.49 10.28 -9.68
C ASN A 288 8.93 10.00 -10.13
N GLY A 289 9.09 8.92 -10.90
CA GLY A 289 10.39 8.46 -11.38
C GLY A 289 11.14 7.53 -10.42
N ASP A 290 12.44 7.42 -10.67
CA ASP A 290 13.32 6.44 -10.03
C ASP A 290 13.98 6.97 -8.75
N TYR A 291 13.98 6.17 -7.68
CA TYR A 291 14.64 6.47 -6.40
C TYR A 291 15.54 5.33 -5.97
N GLN A 292 16.73 5.64 -5.46
CA GLN A 292 17.74 4.63 -5.12
C GLN A 292 18.30 4.81 -3.72
N PHE A 293 18.48 3.70 -3.03
CA PHE A 293 18.98 3.65 -1.65
C PHE A 293 20.12 2.65 -1.54
N ALA A 294 21.33 3.16 -1.31
CA ALA A 294 22.51 2.31 -1.11
C ALA A 294 22.40 1.55 0.21
N ILE A 295 22.68 0.24 0.17
CA ILE A 295 22.65 -0.67 1.32
C ILE A 295 23.77 -1.71 1.22
N THR A 296 24.26 -2.16 2.37
CA THR A 296 25.30 -3.20 2.51
C THR A 296 24.71 -4.47 3.09
N THR A 297 25.24 -5.62 2.70
CA THR A 297 24.87 -6.93 3.26
C THR A 297 24.84 -6.90 4.79
N GLY A 298 23.75 -7.37 5.39
CA GLY A 298 23.53 -7.37 6.85
C GLY A 298 22.94 -6.06 7.41
N GLU A 299 22.80 -5.01 6.61
CA GLU A 299 22.09 -3.80 7.01
C GLU A 299 20.58 -3.94 6.77
N SER A 300 19.80 -3.27 7.60
CA SER A 300 18.37 -3.03 7.40
C SER A 300 18.11 -1.55 7.13
N ILE A 301 17.00 -1.26 6.44
CA ILE A 301 16.55 0.11 6.15
C ILE A 301 15.03 0.16 6.20
N LEU A 302 14.47 1.23 6.78
CA LEU A 302 13.04 1.51 6.74
C LEU A 302 12.74 2.33 5.48
N LEU A 303 12.06 1.69 4.53
CA LEU A 303 11.59 2.28 3.28
C LEU A 303 10.05 2.29 3.27
N GLY A 304 9.47 2.76 2.17
CA GLY A 304 8.04 2.56 1.94
C GLY A 304 7.60 3.09 0.59
N ASN A 305 6.38 2.76 0.21
CA ASN A 305 5.82 3.11 -1.09
C ASN A 305 5.89 4.65 -1.31
N PRO A 306 6.75 5.11 -2.25
CA PRO A 306 6.95 6.53 -2.50
C PRO A 306 5.88 7.11 -3.43
N TYR A 307 4.97 6.31 -3.97
CA TYR A 307 4.12 6.68 -5.09
C TYR A 307 2.66 6.94 -4.67
N PRO A 308 1.94 7.87 -5.32
CA PRO A 308 0.50 8.09 -5.15
C PRO A 308 -0.38 7.01 -5.80
N SER A 309 0.10 5.76 -5.81
CA SER A 309 -0.58 4.56 -6.27
C SER A 309 -0.09 3.36 -5.46
N ALA A 310 -0.75 2.21 -5.58
CA ALA A 310 -0.21 0.98 -5.02
C ALA A 310 1.14 0.62 -5.68
N LEU A 311 2.03 0.01 -4.90
CA LEU A 311 3.31 -0.52 -5.33
C LEU A 311 3.21 -2.05 -5.38
N ASP A 312 3.53 -2.65 -6.52
CA ASP A 312 3.60 -4.10 -6.68
C ASP A 312 4.87 -4.64 -6.01
N ALA A 313 4.71 -5.35 -4.88
CA ALA A 313 5.81 -5.92 -4.13
C ALA A 313 6.58 -6.98 -4.94
N GLU A 314 5.92 -7.75 -5.81
CA GLU A 314 6.60 -8.79 -6.59
C GLU A 314 7.47 -8.15 -7.67
N LYS A 315 6.95 -7.12 -8.35
CA LYS A 315 7.76 -6.34 -9.30
C LYS A 315 8.94 -5.65 -8.59
N PHE A 316 8.69 -5.07 -7.41
CA PHE A 316 9.75 -4.45 -6.60
C PHE A 316 10.83 -5.47 -6.19
N LEU A 317 10.44 -6.65 -5.70
CA LEU A 317 11.39 -7.69 -5.28
C LEU A 317 12.17 -8.24 -6.48
N ASN A 318 11.53 -8.51 -7.61
CA ASN A 318 12.21 -8.98 -8.82
C ASN A 318 13.24 -7.96 -9.34
N ASP A 319 12.94 -6.67 -9.30
CA ASP A 319 13.88 -5.60 -9.66
C ASP A 319 15.07 -5.49 -8.69
N ASN A 320 14.93 -5.99 -7.46
CA ASN A 320 15.87 -5.80 -6.35
C ASN A 320 16.41 -7.12 -5.77
N ILE A 321 16.20 -8.25 -6.44
CA ILE A 321 16.37 -9.60 -5.87
C ILE A 321 17.82 -9.91 -5.44
N SER A 322 18.80 -9.21 -6.02
CA SER A 322 20.22 -9.34 -5.67
C SER A 322 20.59 -8.70 -4.34
N VAL A 323 19.72 -7.84 -3.79
CA VAL A 323 19.95 -7.10 -2.54
C VAL A 323 18.86 -7.32 -1.49
N VAL A 324 17.61 -7.57 -1.88
CA VAL A 324 16.46 -7.73 -0.98
C VAL A 324 15.64 -8.94 -1.37
N GLU A 325 15.28 -9.76 -0.38
CA GLU A 325 14.45 -10.97 -0.57
C GLU A 325 13.02 -10.85 -0.04
N SER A 326 12.74 -9.92 0.87
CA SER A 326 11.45 -9.84 1.56
C SER A 326 11.17 -8.45 2.10
N LEU A 327 9.88 -8.14 2.22
CA LEU A 327 9.36 -6.93 2.84
C LEU A 327 8.78 -7.24 4.21
N TYR A 328 9.12 -6.43 5.21
CA TYR A 328 8.71 -6.61 6.60
C TYR A 328 7.84 -5.44 7.06
N PHE A 329 6.56 -5.70 7.34
CA PHE A 329 5.58 -4.69 7.72
C PHE A 329 5.32 -4.76 9.22
N TRP A 330 5.57 -3.66 9.92
CA TRP A 330 5.15 -3.56 11.32
C TRP A 330 3.62 -3.64 11.41
N VAL A 331 3.17 -4.49 12.32
CA VAL A 331 1.78 -4.63 12.72
C VAL A 331 1.72 -4.56 14.25
N ASP A 332 0.95 -3.60 14.74
CA ASP A 332 0.65 -3.50 16.16
C ASP A 332 -0.49 -4.46 16.51
N GLY A 333 -0.28 -5.29 17.53
CA GLY A 333 -1.19 -6.28 18.08
C GLY A 333 -1.97 -5.78 19.31
N GLY A 334 -2.18 -4.46 19.45
CA GLY A 334 -3.01 -3.91 20.53
C GLY A 334 -2.24 -3.27 21.68
N SER A 335 -1.06 -2.69 21.41
CA SER A 335 -0.25 -2.02 22.43
C SER A 335 -1.04 -0.96 23.20
N THR A 336 -0.89 -0.93 24.53
CA THR A 336 -1.57 0.01 25.44
C THR A 336 -0.60 0.83 26.30
N SER A 337 0.70 0.71 26.04
CA SER A 337 1.78 1.31 26.82
C SER A 337 2.80 2.00 25.90
N HIS A 338 3.58 2.91 26.48
CA HIS A 338 4.78 3.48 25.84
C HIS A 338 6.08 2.77 26.25
N VAL A 339 5.98 1.77 27.13
CA VAL A 339 7.11 0.95 27.56
C VAL A 339 7.35 -0.15 26.53
N LEU A 340 8.58 -0.23 26.04
CA LEU A 340 8.97 -1.13 24.94
C LEU A 340 8.70 -2.62 25.24
N SER A 341 8.92 -3.06 26.49
CA SER A 341 8.68 -4.44 26.92
C SER A 341 7.20 -4.85 26.86
N ASP A 342 6.29 -3.88 26.84
CA ASP A 342 4.85 -4.10 26.87
C ASP A 342 4.24 -4.02 25.46
N TYR A 343 5.07 -3.84 24.43
CA TYR A 343 4.57 -3.73 23.07
C TYR A 343 4.06 -5.07 22.58
N LEU A 344 2.83 -5.04 22.10
CA LEU A 344 2.17 -6.19 21.48
C LEU A 344 2.24 -5.91 19.99
N GLY A 345 3.17 -6.53 19.27
CA GLY A 345 3.35 -6.29 17.84
C GLY A 345 4.43 -7.17 17.24
N GLY A 346 4.47 -7.20 15.92
CA GLY A 346 5.39 -8.05 15.17
C GLY A 346 5.58 -7.57 13.73
N TYR A 347 6.49 -8.21 13.01
CA TYR A 347 6.64 -7.99 11.57
C TYR A 347 5.89 -9.05 10.78
N ALA A 348 4.92 -8.60 9.99
CA ALA A 348 4.32 -9.40 8.92
C ALA A 348 5.28 -9.42 7.72
N ILE A 349 5.30 -10.51 6.96
CA ILE A 349 6.28 -10.73 5.91
C ILE A 349 5.57 -10.84 4.56
N ARG A 350 6.17 -10.30 3.50
CA ARG A 350 5.79 -10.55 2.10
C ARG A 350 7.04 -10.81 1.26
N ASN A 351 7.01 -11.88 0.48
CA ASN A 351 8.01 -12.18 -0.55
C ASN A 351 7.33 -12.73 -1.83
N LEU A 352 8.08 -13.36 -2.74
CA LEU A 352 7.55 -13.95 -3.98
C LEU A 352 6.72 -15.22 -3.72
N THR A 353 6.93 -15.91 -2.61
CA THR A 353 6.11 -17.06 -2.21
C THR A 353 4.74 -16.61 -1.73
N GLY A 354 4.71 -15.63 -0.85
CA GLY A 354 3.46 -15.11 -0.31
C GLY A 354 3.71 -14.26 0.91
N GLY A 355 2.77 -14.24 1.85
CA GLY A 355 2.94 -13.51 3.09
C GLY A 355 2.44 -14.24 4.32
N THR A 356 3.02 -13.87 5.46
CA THR A 356 2.63 -14.35 6.80
C THR A 356 2.25 -13.17 7.71
N PRO A 357 1.28 -13.35 8.61
CA PRO A 357 1.03 -12.41 9.68
C PRO A 357 2.21 -12.39 10.69
N PRO A 358 2.32 -11.34 11.53
CA PRO A 358 3.28 -11.31 12.62
C PRO A 358 2.94 -12.36 13.71
N SER A 359 3.88 -12.62 14.63
CA SER A 359 3.55 -13.32 15.89
C SER A 359 2.93 -12.36 16.92
N ILE A 360 1.62 -12.53 17.14
CA ILE A 360 0.77 -11.75 18.07
C ILE A 360 -0.29 -12.66 18.68
N ALA A 361 -1.11 -12.15 19.61
CA ALA A 361 -2.18 -12.92 20.24
C ALA A 361 -3.13 -13.55 19.18
N SER A 362 -3.37 -14.87 19.31
CA SER A 362 -4.14 -15.71 18.38
C SER A 362 -5.50 -15.12 17.98
N PRO A 363 -6.34 -14.58 18.89
CA PRO A 363 -7.64 -14.03 18.50
C PRO A 363 -7.58 -12.84 17.52
N LEU A 364 -6.39 -12.29 17.24
CA LEU A 364 -6.18 -11.22 16.28
C LEU A 364 -5.76 -11.73 14.89
N ILE A 365 -5.28 -12.96 14.76
CA ILE A 365 -4.84 -13.54 13.49
C ILE A 365 -6.02 -14.26 12.82
N SER A 366 -6.22 -14.01 11.52
CA SER A 366 -7.27 -14.68 10.76
C SER A 366 -6.95 -16.18 10.54
N GLY A 367 -7.90 -17.06 10.93
CA GLY A 367 -7.87 -18.53 10.77
C GLY A 367 -9.30 -19.12 10.73
N ILE A 368 -9.51 -20.41 11.02
CA ILE A 368 -10.86 -21.03 11.11
C ILE A 368 -11.62 -20.47 12.34
N GLY A 369 -12.10 -19.23 12.21
CA GLY A 369 -12.76 -18.45 13.25
C GLY A 369 -12.93 -16.97 12.86
N THR A 370 -14.03 -16.33 13.29
CA THR A 370 -14.44 -14.98 12.88
C THR A 370 -13.94 -13.85 13.80
N SER A 371 -12.76 -13.99 14.40
CA SER A 371 -12.17 -12.93 15.24
C SER A 371 -11.01 -12.22 14.54
N GLY A 372 -11.22 -10.95 14.15
CA GLY A 372 -10.31 -9.89 14.61
C GLY A 372 -9.03 -9.46 13.85
N THR A 373 -9.10 -9.21 12.53
CA THR A 373 -8.40 -8.09 11.82
C THR A 373 -6.91 -8.10 11.44
N VAL A 374 -6.06 -9.06 11.82
CA VAL A 374 -4.68 -9.16 11.28
C VAL A 374 -4.56 -10.27 10.23
N THR A 375 -4.23 -9.86 9.00
CA THR A 375 -4.00 -10.75 7.87
C THR A 375 -2.58 -10.61 7.35
N ALA A 376 -2.10 -11.62 6.62
CA ALA A 376 -0.86 -11.50 5.86
C ALA A 376 -0.91 -10.27 4.92
N PRO A 377 0.24 -9.61 4.65
CA PRO A 377 0.29 -8.54 3.67
C PRO A 377 -0.07 -9.03 2.27
N SER A 378 -0.86 -8.25 1.54
CA SER A 378 -1.14 -8.47 0.12
C SER A 378 0.09 -8.16 -0.75
N GLN A 379 0.06 -8.57 -2.02
CA GLN A 379 1.08 -8.22 -3.02
C GLN A 379 1.24 -6.71 -3.20
N TYR A 380 0.12 -5.99 -3.26
CA TYR A 380 0.14 -4.55 -3.50
C TYR A 380 0.31 -3.80 -2.18
N VAL A 381 1.39 -3.04 -2.07
CA VAL A 381 1.70 -2.18 -0.93
C VAL A 381 0.93 -0.87 -1.09
N PRO A 382 0.06 -0.52 -0.12
CA PRO A 382 -0.75 0.70 -0.19
C PRO A 382 0.08 1.98 -0.29
N ILE A 383 -0.58 3.06 -0.72
CA ILE A 383 0.01 4.40 -0.78
C ILE A 383 0.57 4.75 0.60
N ALA A 384 1.77 5.32 0.63
CA ALA A 384 2.42 5.76 1.86
C ALA A 384 2.72 4.66 2.89
N LYS A 385 2.53 3.36 2.62
CA LYS A 385 2.83 2.31 3.60
C LYS A 385 4.34 2.06 3.69
N GLY A 386 4.87 2.09 4.92
CA GLY A 386 6.27 1.78 5.24
C GLY A 386 6.53 0.30 5.50
N PHE A 387 7.73 -0.16 5.15
CA PHE A 387 8.23 -1.52 5.38
C PHE A 387 9.75 -1.53 5.55
N PHE A 388 10.25 -2.46 6.36
CA PHE A 388 11.66 -2.76 6.43
C PHE A 388 12.08 -3.69 5.29
N VAL A 389 13.31 -3.53 4.85
CA VAL A 389 14.04 -4.53 4.06
C VAL A 389 15.36 -4.85 4.76
N LEU A 390 15.80 -6.10 4.63
CA LEU A 390 17.11 -6.57 5.09
C LEU A 390 17.97 -6.90 3.86
N ALA A 391 19.20 -6.40 3.84
CA ALA A 391 20.10 -6.62 2.74
C ALA A 391 20.78 -7.99 2.81
N ILE A 392 20.56 -8.80 1.78
CA ILE A 392 21.27 -10.08 1.54
C ILE A 392 22.51 -9.89 0.65
N GLY A 393 22.63 -8.72 0.03
CA GLY A 393 23.72 -8.31 -0.84
C GLY A 393 23.97 -6.81 -0.71
N SER A 394 25.12 -6.34 -1.19
CA SER A 394 25.47 -4.92 -1.20
C SER A 394 25.16 -4.29 -2.55
N GLY A 395 24.49 -3.13 -2.57
CA GLY A 395 24.07 -2.47 -3.80
C GLY A 395 23.07 -1.35 -3.53
N ASN A 396 22.15 -1.13 -4.47
CA ASN A 396 21.06 -0.16 -4.33
C ASN A 396 19.72 -0.87 -4.34
N VAL A 397 18.84 -0.51 -3.40
CA VAL A 397 17.41 -0.76 -3.50
C VAL A 397 16.80 0.33 -4.38
N VAL A 398 16.05 -0.06 -5.41
CA VAL A 398 15.55 0.81 -6.48
C VAL A 398 14.02 0.78 -6.51
N PHE A 399 13.42 1.96 -6.35
CA PHE A 399 12.04 2.23 -6.75
C PHE A 399 12.03 2.78 -8.19
N ASN A 400 11.08 2.34 -9.00
CA ASN A 400 10.84 2.89 -10.33
C ASN A 400 9.34 2.85 -10.68
N ASN A 401 8.94 3.63 -11.68
CA ASN A 401 7.54 3.75 -12.08
C ASN A 401 6.92 2.45 -12.61
N SER A 402 7.72 1.50 -13.13
CA SER A 402 7.20 0.19 -13.60
C SER A 402 6.72 -0.71 -12.46
N GLN A 403 6.97 -0.34 -11.21
CA GLN A 403 6.50 -1.04 -10.01
C GLN A 403 5.12 -0.55 -9.54
N ARG A 404 4.53 0.46 -10.19
CA ARG A 404 3.22 1.00 -9.80
C ARG A 404 2.10 0.14 -10.38
N TYR A 405 1.02 0.04 -9.62
CA TYR A 405 -0.17 -0.67 -10.06
C TYR A 405 -1.44 -0.01 -9.50
N PHE A 406 -2.57 -0.18 -10.17
CA PHE A 406 -3.86 0.23 -9.64
C PHE A 406 -4.46 -0.89 -8.77
N LYS A 407 -4.43 -0.74 -7.45
CA LYS A 407 -5.12 -1.67 -6.54
C LYS A 407 -5.74 -0.93 -5.37
N THR A 408 -7.05 -1.01 -5.24
CA THR A 408 -7.80 -0.47 -4.09
C THR A 408 -7.55 -1.32 -2.84
N GLU A 409 -7.54 -0.72 -1.66
CA GLU A 409 -7.33 -1.42 -0.40
C GLU A 409 -8.57 -2.21 0.05
N SER A 410 -9.76 -1.80 -0.39
CA SER A 410 -11.03 -2.49 -0.09
C SER A 410 -11.13 -3.86 -0.76
N ASN A 411 -10.41 -4.06 -1.87
CA ASN A 411 -10.27 -5.35 -2.54
C ASN A 411 -9.25 -6.29 -1.86
N ARG A 412 -8.69 -5.91 -0.70
CA ARG A 412 -7.81 -6.77 0.12
C ARG A 412 -8.53 -7.98 0.72
N LEU A 413 -9.86 -7.94 0.86
CA LEU A 413 -10.66 -9.06 1.36
C LEU A 413 -10.82 -10.20 0.35
N VAL A 414 -10.35 -10.03 -0.89
CA VAL A 414 -10.33 -11.08 -1.91
C VAL A 414 -8.94 -11.70 -2.04
N SER A 415 -8.25 -11.94 -0.92
CA SER A 415 -7.19 -12.96 -0.86
C SER A 415 -7.75 -14.37 -0.63
N GLN A 416 -9.08 -14.52 -0.69
CA GLN A 416 -9.74 -15.81 -0.90
C GLN A 416 -10.46 -15.76 -2.26
N GLY A 417 -9.69 -15.94 -3.33
CA GLY A 417 -10.21 -16.25 -4.67
C GLY A 417 -10.58 -15.06 -5.56
N SER A 418 -9.60 -14.48 -6.27
CA SER A 418 -9.71 -14.17 -7.71
C SER A 418 -8.42 -13.55 -8.28
N ASN A 419 -7.80 -14.27 -9.22
CA ASN A 419 -6.96 -13.85 -10.37
C ASN A 419 -5.51 -13.36 -10.23
N ASP A 420 -4.93 -13.13 -9.05
CA ASP A 420 -3.52 -12.65 -8.97
C ASP A 420 -2.49 -13.71 -8.53
N LEU A 421 -2.92 -14.88 -8.01
CA LEU A 421 -2.01 -16.00 -7.73
C LEU A 421 -2.13 -17.03 -8.85
N ASP A 422 -0.99 -17.53 -9.34
CA ASP A 422 -0.95 -18.65 -10.27
C ASP A 422 -1.74 -19.82 -9.67
N ALA A 423 -2.83 -20.23 -10.33
CA ALA A 423 -3.71 -21.30 -9.85
C ALA A 423 -2.99 -22.65 -9.70
N SER A 424 -1.78 -22.79 -10.25
CA SER A 424 -0.91 -23.95 -10.04
C SER A 424 -0.14 -23.93 -8.72
N ASN A 425 0.02 -22.76 -8.09
CA ASN A 425 0.67 -22.65 -6.78
C ASN A 425 -0.23 -23.22 -5.68
N LYS A 426 0.40 -23.90 -4.72
CA LYS A 426 -0.26 -24.45 -3.54
C LYS A 426 0.39 -23.90 -2.28
N TYR A 427 -0.39 -23.69 -1.23
CA TYR A 427 0.11 -23.14 0.03
C TYR A 427 -0.40 -23.91 1.23
N LEU A 428 0.49 -24.05 2.21
CA LEU A 428 0.23 -24.62 3.51
C LEU A 428 0.64 -23.60 4.59
N ARG A 429 -0.29 -23.27 5.49
CA ARG A 429 -0.02 -22.39 6.63
C ARG A 429 -0.01 -23.22 7.91
N ILE A 430 1.14 -23.27 8.57
CA ILE A 430 1.32 -24.02 9.82
C ILE A 430 1.29 -23.02 10.97
N GLY A 431 0.41 -23.25 11.93
CA GLY A 431 0.26 -22.44 13.12
C GLY A 431 0.94 -23.06 14.33
N TYR A 432 1.44 -22.21 15.21
CA TYR A 432 1.92 -22.55 16.54
C TYR A 432 1.36 -21.57 17.57
N GLU A 433 0.75 -22.08 18.63
CA GLU A 433 0.28 -21.29 19.77
C GLU A 433 1.05 -21.66 21.04
N ASP A 434 1.53 -20.64 21.76
CA ASP A 434 2.13 -20.76 23.08
C ASP A 434 1.06 -20.67 24.20
N PRO A 435 1.42 -20.98 25.47
CA PRO A 435 0.49 -20.94 26.59
C PRO A 435 -0.06 -19.54 26.91
N GLU A 436 0.67 -18.48 26.54
CA GLU A 436 0.24 -17.09 26.65
C GLU A 436 -0.72 -16.65 25.53
N GLY A 437 -0.89 -17.50 24.51
CA GLY A 437 -1.80 -17.30 23.40
C GLY A 437 -1.22 -16.48 22.26
N PHE A 438 0.11 -16.28 22.18
CA PHE A 438 0.76 -15.78 20.97
C PHE A 438 0.79 -16.87 19.90
N HIS A 439 0.55 -16.44 18.67
CA HIS A 439 0.42 -17.31 17.52
C HIS A 439 1.48 -16.98 16.47
N ARG A 440 2.30 -17.96 16.09
CA ARG A 440 3.21 -17.87 14.94
C ARG A 440 2.61 -18.66 13.78
N GLN A 441 2.56 -18.01 12.61
CA GLN A 441 2.20 -18.69 11.36
C GLN A 441 3.42 -18.79 10.45
N LEU A 442 3.69 -20.00 9.97
CA LEU A 442 4.64 -20.31 8.91
C LEU A 442 3.91 -20.47 7.57
N LEU A 443 4.57 -20.14 6.47
CA LEU A 443 4.06 -20.37 5.11
C LEU A 443 5.00 -21.28 4.34
N LEU A 444 4.48 -22.42 3.89
CA LEU A 444 5.13 -23.28 2.91
C LEU A 444 4.40 -23.13 1.57
N GLY A 445 5.13 -22.76 0.52
CA GLY A 445 4.59 -22.59 -0.83
C GLY A 445 5.21 -23.57 -1.83
N PHE A 446 4.36 -24.21 -2.63
CA PHE A 446 4.74 -25.06 -3.76
C PHE A 446 4.46 -24.32 -5.07
N MET A 447 5.51 -23.90 -5.75
CA MET A 447 5.47 -23.00 -6.89
C MET A 447 6.07 -23.66 -8.13
N PRO A 448 5.30 -24.48 -8.88
CA PRO A 448 5.83 -25.31 -9.97
C PRO A 448 6.45 -24.53 -11.13
N ASN A 449 6.10 -23.23 -11.28
CA ASN A 449 6.64 -22.34 -12.31
C ASN A 449 7.79 -21.46 -11.81
N SER A 450 8.31 -21.71 -10.60
CA SER A 450 9.49 -21.02 -10.05
C SER A 450 10.76 -21.84 -10.22
N SER A 451 11.91 -21.21 -9.98
CA SER A 451 13.21 -21.88 -9.89
C SER A 451 13.56 -22.35 -8.47
N ALA A 452 12.65 -22.20 -7.50
CA ALA A 452 12.93 -22.51 -6.10
C ALA A 452 13.09 -24.02 -5.86
N ASP A 453 13.92 -24.43 -4.91
CA ASP A 453 14.11 -25.83 -4.54
C ASP A 453 14.15 -26.01 -3.01
N LEU A 454 14.60 -27.17 -2.50
CA LEU A 454 14.65 -27.44 -1.05
C LEU A 454 15.77 -26.68 -0.31
N SER A 455 16.73 -26.09 -1.04
CA SER A 455 17.78 -25.24 -0.46
C SER A 455 17.28 -23.81 -0.24
N TYR A 456 18.11 -22.94 0.32
CA TYR A 456 17.75 -21.54 0.49
C TYR A 456 17.60 -20.78 -0.85
N ASN A 457 16.42 -20.17 -1.04
CA ASN A 457 16.00 -19.45 -2.24
C ASN A 457 15.75 -17.95 -1.94
N PRO A 458 16.64 -17.04 -2.35
CA PRO A 458 16.41 -15.61 -2.27
C PRO A 458 15.09 -15.20 -2.95
N GLY A 459 14.24 -14.47 -2.22
CA GLY A 459 12.93 -14.01 -2.67
C GLY A 459 11.78 -14.96 -2.39
N TYR A 460 12.06 -16.24 -2.12
CA TYR A 460 11.05 -17.26 -1.85
C TYR A 460 11.07 -17.73 -0.40
N ASP A 461 12.24 -17.65 0.24
CA ASP A 461 12.37 -17.88 1.68
C ASP A 461 12.48 -16.54 2.42
N ALA A 462 12.05 -16.53 3.69
CA ALA A 462 12.14 -15.33 4.52
C ALA A 462 12.40 -15.68 5.98
N ILE A 463 13.42 -15.05 6.57
CA ILE A 463 13.66 -15.15 8.01
C ILE A 463 12.55 -14.44 8.79
N GLN A 464 12.27 -14.88 10.01
CA GLN A 464 11.41 -14.13 10.91
C GLN A 464 12.16 -12.96 11.53
N LEU A 465 11.49 -11.82 11.65
CA LEU A 465 11.96 -10.71 12.48
C LEU A 465 11.17 -10.70 13.79
N MET A 466 11.89 -10.47 14.89
CA MET A 466 11.41 -10.60 16.27
C MET A 466 10.93 -12.01 16.59
N THR A 467 11.87 -12.78 17.14
CA THR A 467 11.62 -14.09 17.72
C THR A 467 10.97 -13.93 19.08
N ARG A 468 10.11 -14.89 19.44
CA ARG A 468 9.55 -15.01 20.80
C ARG A 468 10.41 -15.95 21.64
N GLU A 469 10.15 -15.99 22.95
CA GLU A 469 10.76 -16.99 23.84
C GLU A 469 10.26 -18.39 23.49
N ASP A 470 8.98 -18.49 23.11
CA ASP A 470 8.32 -19.68 22.57
C ASP A 470 8.00 -19.45 21.09
N ASP A 471 8.61 -20.23 20.18
CA ASP A 471 8.48 -19.97 18.74
C ASP A 471 8.67 -21.22 17.87
N VAL A 472 8.20 -21.13 16.62
CA VAL A 472 8.39 -22.15 15.58
C VAL A 472 8.97 -21.53 14.31
N PHE A 473 9.79 -22.28 13.57
CA PHE A 473 10.37 -21.83 12.30
C PHE A 473 10.81 -23.00 11.42
N PHE A 474 10.92 -22.78 10.10
CA PHE A 474 11.58 -23.72 9.20
C PHE A 474 13.09 -23.68 9.38
N ILE A 475 13.72 -24.85 9.25
CA ILE A 475 15.18 -24.99 9.19
C ILE A 475 15.55 -25.39 7.77
N ILE A 476 16.22 -24.46 7.07
CA ILE A 476 16.69 -24.66 5.69
C ILE A 476 18.21 -24.87 5.70
N ASP A 477 18.71 -25.73 4.82
CA ASP A 477 20.13 -26.08 4.69
C ASP A 477 20.79 -26.56 5.99
N ASN A 478 20.03 -27.22 6.88
CA ASN A 478 20.48 -27.67 8.20
C ASN A 478 21.11 -26.53 9.04
N ASN A 479 20.64 -25.30 8.86
CA ASN A 479 21.15 -24.13 9.59
C ASN A 479 20.10 -23.57 10.55
N PRO A 480 20.03 -24.07 11.80
CA PRO A 480 19.04 -23.60 12.78
C PRO A 480 19.29 -22.17 13.28
N ASN A 481 20.43 -21.54 12.95
CA ASN A 481 20.70 -20.15 13.30
C ASN A 481 19.93 -19.15 12.41
N LYS A 482 19.35 -19.63 11.30
CA LYS A 482 18.45 -18.85 10.46
C LYS A 482 17.03 -19.40 10.59
N GLN A 483 16.21 -18.67 11.32
CA GLN A 483 14.84 -19.07 11.62
C GLN A 483 13.90 -18.53 10.54
N TYR A 484 13.41 -19.40 9.66
CA TYR A 484 12.57 -19.00 8.53
C TYR A 484 11.08 -19.09 8.85
N ALA A 485 10.33 -18.04 8.51
CA ALA A 485 8.87 -18.03 8.60
C ALA A 485 8.19 -18.38 7.26
N ILE A 486 8.90 -18.21 6.15
CA ILE A 486 8.41 -18.58 4.81
C ILE A 486 9.45 -19.48 4.16
N GLN A 487 8.98 -20.58 3.57
CA GLN A 487 9.75 -21.41 2.67
C GLN A 487 9.00 -21.61 1.36
N GLY A 488 9.64 -21.30 0.24
CA GLY A 488 9.11 -21.54 -1.10
C GLY A 488 9.93 -22.60 -1.81
N VAL A 489 9.27 -23.57 -2.42
CA VAL A 489 9.90 -24.60 -3.26
C VAL A 489 9.21 -24.68 -4.62
N ASN A 490 9.73 -25.50 -5.53
CA ASN A 490 9.08 -25.80 -6.81
C ASN A 490 7.76 -26.60 -6.64
N GLY A 491 7.49 -27.54 -7.55
CA GLY A 491 6.30 -28.36 -7.50
C GLY A 491 6.25 -29.27 -6.27
N PHE A 492 5.03 -29.51 -5.79
CA PHE A 492 4.77 -30.46 -4.71
C PHE A 492 5.24 -31.88 -5.05
N SER A 493 5.81 -32.56 -4.06
CA SER A 493 6.07 -34.00 -4.07
C SER A 493 5.78 -34.59 -2.69
N GLU A 494 5.14 -35.76 -2.66
CA GLU A 494 4.78 -36.46 -1.41
C GLU A 494 6.00 -36.92 -0.59
N PHE A 495 7.17 -37.01 -1.22
CA PHE A 495 8.42 -37.42 -0.57
C PHE A 495 9.20 -36.25 0.05
N MET A 496 8.67 -35.02 -0.02
CA MET A 496 9.32 -33.85 0.58
C MET A 496 9.18 -33.89 2.10
N GLU A 497 10.25 -33.46 2.78
CA GLU A 497 10.31 -33.31 4.22
C GLU A 497 10.85 -31.92 4.55
N PHE A 498 10.15 -31.20 5.42
CA PHE A 498 10.46 -29.83 5.80
C PHE A 498 10.75 -29.76 7.30
N PRO A 499 12.02 -29.72 7.71
CA PRO A 499 12.39 -29.63 9.12
C PRO A 499 11.88 -28.32 9.75
N ILE A 500 11.33 -28.42 10.96
CA ILE A 500 10.93 -27.27 11.76
C ILE A 500 11.67 -27.28 13.11
N GLY A 501 12.13 -26.11 13.54
CA GLY A 501 12.60 -25.87 14.88
C GLY A 501 11.46 -25.42 15.78
N LEU A 502 11.44 -25.93 17.01
CA LEU A 502 10.50 -25.53 18.06
C LEU A 502 11.29 -25.14 19.31
N VAL A 503 11.07 -23.94 19.81
CA VAL A 503 11.67 -23.44 21.06
C VAL A 503 10.56 -23.33 22.10
N ILE A 504 10.79 -23.92 23.27
CA ILE A 504 9.87 -23.89 24.41
C ILE A 504 10.62 -23.32 25.62
N SER A 505 10.12 -22.22 26.19
CA SER A 505 10.71 -21.51 27.32
C SER A 505 10.00 -21.80 28.64
N GLU A 506 8.70 -22.08 28.60
CA GLU A 506 7.89 -22.35 29.78
C GLU A 506 7.05 -23.64 29.68
N ALA A 507 6.40 -23.99 30.78
CA ALA A 507 5.54 -25.16 30.84
C ALA A 507 4.09 -24.74 30.62
N GLY A 508 3.40 -25.36 29.67
CA GLY A 508 2.00 -25.12 29.42
C GLY A 508 1.49 -25.95 28.25
N THR A 509 0.33 -25.57 27.72
CA THR A 509 -0.22 -26.19 26.51
C THR A 509 0.31 -25.45 25.29
N HIS A 510 1.24 -26.08 24.60
CA HIS A 510 1.72 -25.62 23.28
C HIS A 510 0.97 -26.41 22.20
N GLN A 511 0.64 -25.77 21.08
CA GLN A 511 -0.11 -26.41 20.01
C GLN A 511 0.50 -26.15 18.65
N LEU A 512 0.61 -27.20 17.81
CA LEU A 512 0.87 -27.09 16.38
C LEU A 512 -0.40 -27.43 15.60
N MET A 513 -0.69 -26.67 14.54
CA MET A 513 -1.92 -26.81 13.77
C MET A 513 -1.77 -26.40 12.30
N LEU A 514 -2.81 -26.65 11.50
CA LEU A 514 -2.97 -26.03 10.19
C LEU A 514 -3.90 -24.83 10.31
N ASP A 515 -3.35 -23.63 10.08
CA ASP A 515 -4.15 -22.40 10.09
C ASP A 515 -5.05 -22.32 8.86
N ALA A 516 -4.50 -22.70 7.70
CA ALA A 516 -5.20 -22.73 6.43
C ALA A 516 -4.39 -23.47 5.36
N VAL A 517 -5.11 -23.87 4.30
CA VAL A 517 -4.56 -24.42 3.06
C VAL A 517 -5.17 -23.70 1.88
N GLU A 518 -4.38 -23.48 0.82
CA GLU A 518 -4.81 -22.81 -0.41
C GLU A 518 -4.37 -23.67 -1.60
N ASN A 519 -5.32 -24.12 -2.43
CA ASN A 519 -5.08 -25.04 -3.55
C ASN A 519 -4.33 -26.35 -3.17
N PHE A 520 -4.42 -26.78 -1.91
CA PHE A 520 -3.73 -27.96 -1.38
C PHE A 520 -4.74 -28.97 -0.82
N THR A 521 -4.62 -30.24 -1.23
CA THR A 521 -5.59 -31.31 -0.92
C THR A 521 -5.00 -32.54 -0.24
N GLU A 522 -3.67 -32.66 -0.21
CA GLU A 522 -3.02 -33.82 0.38
C GLU A 522 -3.06 -33.77 1.91
N THR A 523 -2.91 -34.92 2.55
CA THR A 523 -2.81 -34.99 4.01
C THR A 523 -1.44 -34.46 4.46
N VAL A 524 -1.45 -33.69 5.54
CA VAL A 524 -0.24 -33.09 6.10
C VAL A 524 0.02 -33.70 7.47
N TYR A 525 1.23 -34.20 7.67
CA TYR A 525 1.64 -34.81 8.92
C TYR A 525 2.74 -34.00 9.59
N LEU A 526 2.70 -33.97 10.93
CA LEU A 526 3.84 -33.65 11.76
C LEU A 526 4.57 -34.94 12.11
N LYS A 527 5.82 -35.08 11.70
CA LYS A 527 6.69 -36.22 12.02
C LYS A 527 7.54 -35.88 13.24
N ASP A 528 7.50 -36.73 14.26
CA ASP A 528 8.44 -36.74 15.38
C ASP A 528 9.59 -37.71 15.05
N ASN A 529 10.75 -37.17 14.68
CA ASN A 529 11.96 -37.89 14.30
C ASN A 529 12.59 -38.67 15.46
N LEU A 530 12.32 -38.26 16.72
CA LEU A 530 12.82 -38.97 17.90
C LEU A 530 12.00 -40.22 18.18
N LEU A 531 10.68 -40.11 18.08
CA LEU A 531 9.76 -41.23 18.33
C LEU A 531 9.48 -42.07 17.08
N ASN A 532 9.84 -41.57 15.90
CA ASN A 532 9.50 -42.13 14.59
C ASN A 532 7.98 -42.35 14.43
N THR A 533 7.20 -41.33 14.78
CA THR A 533 5.74 -41.34 14.67
C THR A 533 5.25 -40.11 13.92
N THR A 534 4.08 -40.20 13.30
CA THR A 534 3.44 -39.08 12.60
C THR A 534 2.07 -38.78 13.21
N HIS A 535 1.76 -37.48 13.34
CA HIS A 535 0.44 -36.98 13.69
C HIS A 535 -0.21 -36.31 12.47
N ASP A 536 -1.47 -36.62 12.19
CA ASP A 536 -2.23 -36.03 11.08
C ASP A 536 -2.76 -34.63 11.47
N LEU A 537 -2.09 -33.59 10.97
CA LEU A 537 -2.47 -32.19 11.20
C LEU A 537 -3.70 -31.77 10.37
N THR A 538 -4.05 -32.51 9.33
CA THR A 538 -5.31 -32.31 8.58
C THR A 538 -6.51 -32.77 9.40
N ALA A 539 -6.33 -33.78 10.26
CA ALA A 539 -7.40 -34.31 11.11
C ALA A 539 -7.57 -33.55 12.44
N SER A 540 -6.48 -33.13 13.08
CA SER A 540 -6.54 -32.46 14.40
C SER A 540 -5.25 -31.70 14.75
N ASN A 541 -5.37 -30.70 15.63
CA ASN A 541 -4.21 -30.04 16.22
C ASN A 541 -3.35 -31.02 17.02
N PHE A 542 -2.05 -30.77 17.09
CA PHE A 542 -1.10 -31.52 17.89
C PHE A 542 -0.79 -30.77 19.18
N GLU A 543 -1.21 -31.31 20.32
CA GLU A 543 -0.84 -30.79 21.64
C GLU A 543 0.57 -31.28 22.02
N ILE A 544 1.45 -30.33 22.32
CA ILE A 544 2.82 -30.59 22.69
C ILE A 544 2.93 -30.52 24.20
N ASN A 545 3.46 -31.57 24.80
CA ASN A 545 3.82 -31.63 26.22
C ASN A 545 5.30 -31.99 26.35
N LEU A 546 6.16 -30.99 26.24
CA LEU A 546 7.60 -31.12 26.28
C LEU A 546 8.20 -30.23 27.36
N PRO A 547 9.32 -30.63 27.98
CA PRO A 547 10.10 -29.73 28.83
C PRO A 547 10.59 -28.49 28.06
N ALA A 548 10.96 -27.43 28.78
CA ALA A 548 11.65 -26.30 28.18
C ALA A 548 12.96 -26.75 27.49
N GLY A 549 13.20 -26.22 26.29
CA GLY A 549 14.37 -26.52 25.48
C GLY A 549 14.18 -26.22 23.99
N ASP A 550 15.28 -26.38 23.26
CA ASP A 550 15.34 -26.16 21.81
C ASP A 550 15.25 -27.52 21.08
N TYR A 551 14.16 -27.73 20.34
CA TYR A 551 13.90 -28.93 19.56
C TYR A 551 14.16 -28.65 18.08
N LEU A 552 15.44 -28.73 17.67
CA LEU A 552 15.91 -28.27 16.35
C LEU A 552 16.03 -29.38 15.28
N ASP A 553 15.85 -30.65 15.66
CA ASP A 553 15.95 -31.81 14.77
C ASP A 553 14.79 -32.80 14.95
N ARG A 554 13.89 -32.51 15.89
CA ARG A 554 12.84 -33.43 16.30
C ARG A 554 11.64 -33.44 15.38
N PHE A 555 11.27 -32.31 14.80
CA PHE A 555 10.00 -32.18 14.09
C PHE A 555 10.20 -31.85 12.62
N SER A 556 9.41 -32.48 11.76
CA SER A 556 9.34 -32.18 10.33
C SER A 556 7.89 -32.18 9.85
N ILE A 557 7.57 -31.34 8.86
CA ILE A 557 6.34 -31.46 8.07
C ILE A 557 6.57 -32.42 6.91
N VAL A 558 5.72 -33.43 6.78
CA VAL A 558 5.79 -34.47 5.74
C VAL A 558 4.41 -34.78 5.17
N PHE A 559 4.37 -35.47 4.04
CA PHE A 559 3.12 -35.79 3.30
C PHE A 559 2.86 -37.29 3.17
N GLN A 560 3.71 -38.11 3.80
CA GLN A 560 3.51 -39.54 3.95
C GLN A 560 3.64 -39.89 5.45
N PRO A 561 2.80 -40.81 5.97
CA PRO A 561 2.92 -41.27 7.34
C PRO A 561 4.22 -42.06 7.52
N ALA A 562 4.74 -42.13 8.75
CA ALA A 562 5.86 -43.01 9.06
C ALA A 562 5.45 -44.48 8.79
N GLU A 563 6.34 -45.26 8.17
CA GLU A 563 6.12 -46.70 8.00
C GLU A 563 6.01 -47.37 9.37
N THR A 564 4.87 -48.00 9.64
CA THR A 564 4.55 -48.71 10.88
C THR A 564 5.20 -50.09 10.96
#